data_AF-A0A2K3KW99-F1
#
_entry.id   AF-A0A2K3KW99-F1
#
_cell.length_a   1.000
_cell.length_b   1.000
_cell.length_c   1.000
_cell.angle_alpha   90.00
_cell.angle_beta   90.00
_cell.angle_gamma   90.00
#
_symmetry.space_group_name_H-M   'P 1'
#
loop_
_entity.id
_entity.type
_entity.pdbx_description
1 polymer ?
#
loop_
_entity_poly.entity_id
_entity_poly.type
_entity_poly.pdbx_seq_one_letter_code
_entity_poly.pdbx_strand_id
1 'polypeptide(L)'
;MTKERAFFESLALKEKGKLCPEHVPEVYHFDRTMSLIGMRYLEPPHIILRKGLIAGVEYPLLAEHMSDFLAKTLFFSSLLFRSTTDHKRDVAEFCGNVELCRLTEQVVFNDPYSNHWTSPY
;
A
#
# COMPACT_ATOMS: atom_id res chain seq x y z
N MET A 1 -0.43 -2.03 17.67
CA MET A 1 -0.81 -2.47 16.32
C MET A 1 -2.04 -3.32 16.43
N THR A 2 -3.19 -2.67 16.29
CA THR A 2 -4.50 -3.31 16.23
C THR A 2 -4.67 -4.14 14.95
N LYS A 3 -5.56 -5.14 15.04
CA LYS A 3 -5.85 -6.04 13.92
C LYS A 3 -6.62 -5.35 12.78
N GLU A 4 -7.18 -4.17 13.05
CA GLU A 4 -7.91 -3.31 12.09
C GLU A 4 -7.08 -2.91 10.86
N ARG A 5 -5.74 -3.01 10.89
CA ARG A 5 -4.92 -2.77 9.70
C ARG A 5 -5.34 -3.62 8.49
N ALA A 6 -5.82 -4.84 8.73
CA ALA A 6 -6.27 -5.76 7.66
C ALA A 6 -7.53 -5.24 6.96
N PHE A 7 -8.38 -4.49 7.66
CA PHE A 7 -9.53 -3.82 7.07
C PHE A 7 -9.07 -2.78 6.04
N PHE A 8 -8.16 -1.88 6.41
CA PHE A 8 -7.63 -0.86 5.50
C PHE A 8 -6.85 -1.46 4.34
N GLU A 9 -6.10 -2.53 4.57
CA GLU A 9 -5.42 -3.28 3.52
C GLU A 9 -6.41 -3.86 2.51
N SER A 10 -7.49 -4.50 2.98
CA SER A 10 -8.53 -5.05 2.10
C SER A 10 -9.26 -3.97 1.29
N LEU A 11 -9.54 -2.81 1.92
CA LEU A 11 -10.19 -1.68 1.27
C LEU A 11 -9.30 -1.09 0.18
N ALA A 12 -8.02 -0.86 0.50
CA ALA A 12 -7.03 -0.35 -0.44
C ALA A 12 -6.78 -1.32 -1.59
N LEU A 13 -6.66 -2.63 -1.33
CA LEU A 13 -6.49 -3.65 -2.38
C LEU A 13 -7.68 -3.68 -3.34
N LYS A 14 -8.90 -3.69 -2.81
CA LYS A 14 -10.12 -3.66 -3.65
C LYS A 14 -10.20 -2.40 -4.48
N GLU A 15 -9.91 -1.23 -3.90
CA GLU A 15 -10.01 0.03 -4.63
C GLU A 15 -8.93 0.16 -5.71
N LYS A 16 -7.67 -0.17 -5.38
CA LYS A 16 -6.57 -0.17 -6.35
C LYS A 16 -6.79 -1.21 -7.44
N GLY A 17 -7.35 -2.38 -7.10
CA GLY A 17 -7.72 -3.41 -8.06
C GLY A 17 -8.81 -3.00 -9.03
N LYS A 18 -9.76 -2.13 -8.64
CA LYS A 18 -10.73 -1.53 -9.59
C LYS A 18 -10.04 -0.57 -10.57
N LEU A 19 -9.05 0.18 -10.11
CA LEU A 19 -8.37 1.20 -10.91
C LEU A 19 -7.28 0.62 -11.81
N CYS A 20 -6.59 -0.41 -11.35
CA CYS A 20 -5.45 -1.04 -12.03
C CYS A 20 -5.41 -2.55 -11.72
N PRO A 21 -6.36 -3.33 -12.27
CA PRO A 21 -6.47 -4.76 -12.00
C PRO A 21 -5.25 -5.57 -12.46
N GLU A 22 -4.46 -5.05 -13.40
CA GLU A 22 -3.28 -5.69 -13.96
C GLU A 22 -2.09 -5.70 -12.97
N HIS A 23 -2.08 -4.80 -11.99
CA HIS A 23 -0.96 -4.58 -11.07
C HIS A 23 -1.31 -4.81 -9.59
N VAL A 24 -2.48 -5.38 -9.31
CA VAL A 24 -2.96 -5.68 -7.95
C VAL A 24 -3.56 -7.09 -7.89
N PRO A 25 -3.24 -7.92 -6.88
CA PRO A 25 -3.86 -9.23 -6.74
C PRO A 25 -5.35 -9.10 -6.42
N GLU A 26 -6.17 -9.93 -7.06
CA GLU A 26 -7.60 -10.00 -6.79
C GLU A 26 -7.89 -10.43 -5.36
N VAL A 27 -8.82 -9.76 -4.68
CA VAL A 27 -9.26 -10.09 -3.32
C VAL A 27 -10.51 -10.97 -3.41
N TYR A 28 -10.40 -12.24 -3.03
CA TYR A 28 -11.51 -13.19 -3.00
C TYR A 28 -12.37 -13.06 -1.76
N HIS A 29 -11.74 -12.77 -0.61
CA HIS A 29 -12.41 -12.78 0.68
C HIS A 29 -11.75 -11.81 1.67
N PHE A 30 -12.56 -11.21 2.53
CA PHE A 30 -12.08 -10.47 3.70
C PHE A 30 -13.01 -10.74 4.88
N ASP A 31 -12.42 -11.20 5.99
CA ASP A 31 -13.08 -11.36 7.28
C ASP A 31 -12.51 -10.36 8.27
N ARG A 32 -13.33 -9.41 8.71
CA ARG A 32 -12.90 -8.35 9.64
C ARG A 32 -12.63 -8.88 11.04
N THR A 33 -13.50 -9.75 11.55
CA THR A 33 -13.41 -10.33 12.90
C THR A 33 -12.14 -11.15 13.05
N MET A 34 -11.80 -11.94 12.01
CA MET A 34 -10.54 -12.68 11.97
C MET A 34 -9.36 -11.84 11.50
N SER A 35 -9.61 -10.67 10.92
CA SER A 35 -8.60 -9.80 10.29
C SER A 35 -7.80 -10.55 9.21
N LEU A 36 -8.53 -11.29 8.37
CA LEU A 36 -7.99 -12.20 7.37
C LEU A 36 -8.37 -11.71 5.96
N ILE A 37 -7.41 -11.75 5.03
CA ILE A 37 -7.63 -11.47 3.61
C ILE A 37 -7.27 -12.72 2.81
N GLY A 38 -8.22 -13.25 2.05
CA GLY A 38 -7.98 -14.25 1.01
C GLY A 38 -7.82 -13.54 -0.34
N MET A 39 -6.68 -13.70 -0.99
CA MET A 39 -6.35 -13.04 -2.25
C MET A 39 -5.63 -13.97 -3.22
N ARG A 40 -5.53 -13.56 -4.49
CA ARG A 40 -4.84 -14.29 -5.56
C ARG A 40 -3.42 -14.63 -5.15
N TYR A 41 -3.07 -15.92 -5.27
CA TYR A 41 -1.69 -16.36 -5.14
C TYR A 41 -0.88 -15.93 -6.37
N LEU A 42 0.20 -15.17 -6.14
CA LEU A 42 1.16 -14.81 -7.18
C LEU A 42 2.14 -15.97 -7.35
N GLU A 43 1.81 -16.86 -8.27
CA GLU A 43 2.52 -18.13 -8.51
C GLU A 43 3.97 -17.91 -8.99
N PRO A 44 4.88 -18.86 -8.73
CA PRO A 44 6.22 -18.85 -9.33
C PRO A 44 6.15 -18.63 -10.86
N PRO A 45 7.01 -17.77 -11.43
CA PRO A 45 8.27 -17.29 -10.86
C PRO A 45 8.18 -15.94 -10.11
N HIS A 46 6.99 -15.51 -9.65
CA HIS A 46 6.88 -14.24 -8.90
C HIS A 46 7.76 -14.24 -7.65
N ILE A 47 8.55 -13.17 -7.50
CA ILE A 47 9.36 -12.90 -6.33
C ILE A 47 9.17 -11.44 -5.89
N ILE A 48 9.52 -11.17 -4.63
CA ILE A 48 9.60 -9.79 -4.14
C ILE A 48 10.68 -9.04 -4.91
N LEU A 49 10.32 -7.91 -5.53
CA LEU A 49 11.20 -7.07 -6.36
C LEU A 49 12.57 -6.82 -5.72
N ARG A 50 12.61 -6.52 -4.42
CA ARG A 50 13.86 -6.31 -3.67
C ARG A 50 14.85 -7.46 -3.84
N LYS A 51 14.39 -8.72 -3.84
CA LYS A 51 15.26 -9.90 -4.02
C LYS A 51 15.84 -9.95 -5.44
N GLY A 52 15.02 -9.66 -6.45
CA GLY A 52 15.47 -9.58 -7.84
C GLY A 52 16.52 -8.49 -8.06
N LEU A 53 16.29 -7.30 -7.51
CA LEU A 53 17.23 -6.19 -7.60
C LEU A 53 18.57 -6.51 -6.92
N ILE A 54 18.55 -7.14 -5.74
CA ILE A 54 19.78 -7.61 -5.05
C ILE A 54 20.53 -8.64 -5.90
N ALA A 55 19.81 -9.50 -6.61
CA ALA A 55 20.39 -10.50 -7.51
C ALA A 55 20.83 -9.93 -8.88
N GLY A 56 20.69 -8.63 -9.12
CA GLY A 56 21.05 -7.99 -10.39
C GLY A 56 20.11 -8.33 -11.55
N VAL A 57 18.88 -8.76 -11.25
CA VAL A 57 17.87 -9.06 -12.29
C VAL A 57 17.33 -7.75 -12.86
N GLU A 58 17.35 -7.62 -14.18
CA GLU A 58 16.71 -6.53 -14.91
C GLU A 58 15.22 -6.83 -15.14
N TYR A 59 14.38 -5.82 -14.93
CA TYR A 59 12.93 -5.90 -15.15
C TYR A 59 12.52 -4.85 -16.19
N PRO A 60 12.52 -5.18 -17.50
CA PRO A 60 12.34 -4.20 -18.57
C PRO A 60 11.03 -3.39 -18.48
N LEU A 61 9.97 -4.01 -17.94
CA LEU A 61 8.64 -3.41 -17.82
C LEU A 61 8.38 -2.73 -16.46
N LEU A 62 9.35 -2.74 -15.54
CA LEU A 62 9.12 -2.25 -14.18
C LEU A 62 8.70 -0.78 -14.15
N ALA A 63 9.38 0.08 -14.93
CA ALA A 63 9.08 1.50 -14.98
C ALA A 63 7.67 1.76 -15.54
N GLU A 64 7.32 1.10 -16.64
CA GLU A 64 6.01 1.20 -17.28
C GLU A 64 4.90 0.77 -16.32
N HIS A 65 4.97 -0.45 -15.78
CA HIS A 65 3.95 -1.00 -14.87
C HIS A 65 3.78 -0.16 -13.60
N MET A 66 4.89 0.27 -12.99
CA MET A 66 4.82 1.09 -11.78
C MET A 66 4.30 2.49 -12.06
N SER A 67 4.65 3.08 -13.20
CA SER A 67 4.13 4.40 -13.58
C SER A 67 2.62 4.37 -13.83
N ASP A 68 2.11 3.34 -14.50
CA ASP A 68 0.67 3.16 -14.74
C ASP A 68 -0.09 2.94 -13.42
N PHE A 69 0.43 2.06 -12.56
CA PHE A 69 -0.13 1.84 -11.22
C PHE A 69 -0.19 3.14 -10.39
N LEU A 70 0.91 3.90 -10.33
CA LEU A 70 0.98 5.15 -9.58
C LEU A 70 0.04 6.21 -10.17
N ALA A 71 0.06 6.40 -11.49
CA ALA A 71 -0.78 7.40 -12.16
C ALA A 71 -2.27 7.13 -11.92
N LYS A 72 -2.74 5.90 -12.20
CA LYS A 72 -4.14 5.52 -12.00
C LYS A 72 -4.56 5.63 -10.55
N THR A 73 -3.80 5.02 -9.63
CA THR A 73 -4.22 4.95 -8.23
C THR A 73 -4.22 6.32 -7.55
N LEU A 74 -3.23 7.18 -7.82
CA LEU A 74 -3.16 8.50 -7.20
C LEU A 74 -4.14 9.50 -7.85
N PHE A 75 -4.26 9.49 -9.18
CA PHE A 75 -5.13 10.44 -9.89
C PHE A 75 -6.60 10.21 -9.56
N PHE A 76 -7.10 8.98 -9.69
CA PHE A 76 -8.51 8.67 -9.47
C PHE A 76 -8.93 8.66 -7.99
N SER A 77 -7.99 8.69 -7.05
CA SER A 77 -8.26 8.94 -5.63
C SER A 77 -8.14 10.42 -5.22
N SER A 78 -7.66 11.28 -6.11
CA SER A 78 -7.45 12.71 -5.82
C SER A 78 -8.70 13.56 -6.05
N LEU A 79 -8.67 14.80 -5.57
CA LEU A 79 -9.67 15.83 -5.86
C LEU A 79 -9.68 16.29 -7.32
N LEU A 80 -8.69 15.90 -8.15
CA LEU A 80 -8.74 16.15 -9.59
C LEU A 80 -9.81 15.34 -10.30
N PHE A 81 -10.22 14.21 -9.69
CA PHE A 81 -11.25 13.33 -10.23
C PHE A 81 -12.47 13.23 -9.31
N ARG A 82 -12.26 13.07 -7.99
CA ARG A 82 -13.35 12.85 -7.05
C ARG A 82 -14.10 14.14 -6.72
N SER A 83 -15.41 14.00 -6.49
CA SER A 83 -16.18 15.05 -5.83
C SER A 83 -15.65 15.28 -4.41
N THR A 84 -15.80 16.49 -3.89
CA THR A 84 -15.39 16.81 -2.51
C THR A 84 -16.17 16.00 -1.47
N THR A 85 -17.41 15.63 -1.77
CA THR A 85 -18.24 14.76 -0.92
C THR A 85 -17.65 13.36 -0.82
N ASP A 86 -17.32 12.74 -1.96
CA ASP A 86 -16.69 11.41 -1.98
C ASP A 86 -15.34 11.44 -1.29
N HIS A 87 -14.50 12.42 -1.65
CA HIS A 87 -13.17 12.54 -1.06
C HIS A 87 -13.21 12.69 0.47
N LYS A 88 -14.13 13.51 1.02
CA LYS A 88 -14.28 13.65 2.47
C LYS A 88 -14.78 12.38 3.15
N ARG A 89 -15.69 11.64 2.50
CA ARG A 89 -16.15 10.33 3.01
C ARG A 89 -14.98 9.36 3.09
N ASP A 90 -14.18 9.26 2.03
CA ASP A 90 -13.06 8.33 1.98
C ASP A 90 -11.97 8.72 3.00
N VAL A 91 -11.66 10.02 3.13
CA VAL A 91 -10.74 10.52 4.17
C VAL A 91 -11.24 10.14 5.56
N ALA A 92 -12.54 10.31 5.85
CA ALA A 92 -13.10 9.95 7.15
C ALA A 92 -12.96 8.45 7.44
N GLU A 93 -13.12 7.58 6.44
CA GLU A 93 -12.91 6.13 6.58
C GLU A 93 -11.43 5.82 6.84
N PHE A 94 -10.51 6.35 6.04
CA PHE A 94 -9.07 6.06 6.15
C PHE A 94 -8.38 6.73 7.36
N CYS A 95 -8.96 7.77 7.96
CA CYS A 95 -8.50 8.34 9.23
C CYS A 95 -8.45 7.29 10.36
N GLY A 96 -9.24 6.21 10.27
CA GLY A 96 -9.16 5.09 11.21
C GLY A 96 -7.83 4.33 11.18
N ASN A 97 -7.00 4.50 10.14
CA ASN A 97 -5.68 3.85 10.03
C ASN A 97 -4.58 4.55 10.85
N VAL A 98 -4.96 5.31 11.89
CA VAL A 98 -4.10 6.20 12.67
C VAL A 98 -2.89 5.50 13.29
N GLU A 99 -3.00 4.23 13.70
CA GLU A 99 -1.87 3.51 14.29
C GLU A 99 -0.72 3.27 13.30
N LEU A 100 -1.04 2.98 12.04
CA LEU A 100 -0.03 2.82 10.97
C LEU A 100 0.54 4.17 10.54
N CYS A 101 -0.27 5.24 10.55
CA CYS A 101 0.22 6.61 10.36
C CYS A 101 1.22 6.98 11.45
N ARG A 102 0.87 6.77 12.74
CA ARG A 102 1.74 7.04 13.89
C ARG A 102 3.04 6.24 13.85
N LEU A 103 2.98 4.98 13.41
CA LEU A 103 4.20 4.17 13.22
C LEU A 103 5.14 4.83 12.19
N THR A 104 4.58 5.29 11.07
CA THR A 104 5.35 5.97 10.01
C THR A 104 5.91 7.31 10.50
N GLU A 105 5.09 8.12 11.18
CA GLU A 105 5.50 9.37 11.85
C GLU A 105 6.72 9.14 12.75
N GLN A 106 6.68 8.09 13.57
CA GLN A 106 7.77 7.77 14.48
C GLN A 106 9.03 7.31 13.72
N VAL A 107 8.95 6.23 12.92
CA VAL A 107 10.16 5.57 12.40
C VAL A 107 10.76 6.26 11.17
N VAL A 108 9.98 7.05 10.44
CA VAL A 108 10.45 7.78 9.25
C VAL A 108 10.76 9.23 9.58
N PHE A 109 9.90 9.91 10.33
CA PHE A 109 9.98 11.37 10.50
C PHE A 109 10.50 11.82 11.86
N ASN A 110 10.71 10.91 12.83
CA ASN A 110 11.20 11.27 14.17
C ASN A 110 12.49 10.55 14.59
N ASP A 111 12.45 9.22 14.71
CA ASP A 111 13.53 8.42 15.32
C ASP A 111 14.90 8.62 14.65
N PRO A 112 15.02 8.71 13.31
CA PRO A 112 16.30 8.97 12.65
C PRO A 112 16.90 10.35 12.96
N TYR A 113 16.09 11.32 13.38
CA TYR A 113 16.50 12.70 13.61
C TYR A 113 16.64 13.05 15.09
N SER A 114 16.03 12.25 15.97
CA SER A 114 16.04 12.46 17.42
C SER A 114 17.16 11.68 18.13
N ASN A 115 17.67 10.61 17.52
CA ASN A 115 18.85 9.92 18.01
C ASN A 115 20.11 10.50 17.34
N HIS A 116 20.95 11.18 18.11
CA HIS A 116 22.33 11.52 17.75
C HIS A 116 23.18 10.24 17.68
N TRP A 117 22.90 9.38 16.70
CA TRP A 117 23.67 8.16 16.49
C TRP A 117 25.02 8.53 15.87
N THR A 118 25.98 8.88 16.71
CA THR A 118 27.32 9.36 16.30
C THR A 118 28.35 8.25 16.12
N SER A 119 27.99 6.97 16.33
CA SER A 119 28.88 5.85 16.08
C SER A 119 28.12 4.52 15.95
N PRO A 120 28.50 3.64 15.00
CA PRO A 120 28.11 2.24 15.00
C PRO A 120 28.98 1.42 15.94
N TYR A 121 28.35 0.63 16.82
CA TYR A 121 28.98 -0.55 17.42
C TYR A 121 28.80 -1.75 16.48
#